data_AF-A0AA86MVF5-F1
#
_entry.id   AF-A0AA86MVF5-F1
#
_cell.length_a   1.000
_cell.length_b   1.000
_cell.length_c   1.000
_cell.angle_alpha   90.00
_cell.angle_beta   90.00
_cell.angle_gamma   90.00
#
_symmetry.space_group_name_H-M   'P 1'
#
loop_
_entity.id
_entity.type
_entity.pdbx_description
1 polymer ?
#
loop_
_entity_poly.entity_id
_entity_poly.type
_entity_poly.pdbx_seq_one_letter_code
_entity_poly.pdbx_strand_id
1 'polypeptide(L)'
;MKEDLDKVKQQARDLRDDKEAPRRPREKLAGYALAARALDKCRATLVGWQGEYLSNCPLDQRWLKFAEIDYQEFRAFVATGATDDEVANWIGQHARKRPQSEIDAWNKKEGAVQLS
;
A
#
# COMPACT_ATOMS: atom_id res chain seq x y z
N MET A 1 16.24 -5.87 -8.52
CA MET A 1 15.34 -5.20 -9.48
C MET A 1 15.87 -3.78 -9.68
N LYS A 2 15.73 -3.18 -10.87
CA LYS A 2 16.17 -1.80 -11.10
C LYS A 2 15.02 -0.85 -10.75
N GLU A 3 15.31 0.22 -10.01
CA GLU A 3 14.34 1.27 -9.72
C GLU A 3 14.02 2.08 -10.99
N ASP A 4 12.76 2.47 -11.14
CA ASP A 4 12.25 3.28 -12.25
C ASP A 4 11.30 4.36 -11.70
N LEU A 5 11.89 5.42 -11.15
CA LEU A 5 11.15 6.49 -10.47
C LEU A 5 10.26 7.30 -11.44
N ASP A 6 10.57 7.31 -12.74
CA ASP A 6 9.73 7.96 -13.74
C ASP A 6 8.41 7.22 -13.90
N LYS A 7 8.44 5.89 -13.95
CA LYS A 7 7.22 5.07 -13.91
C LYS A 7 6.49 5.19 -12.58
N VAL A 8 7.21 5.18 -11.45
CA VAL A 8 6.57 5.40 -10.13
C VAL A 8 5.82 6.72 -10.13
N LYS A 9 6.42 7.79 -10.66
CA LYS A 9 5.81 9.13 -10.74
C LYS A 9 4.53 9.15 -11.59
N GLN A 10 4.45 8.37 -12.66
CA GLN A 10 3.23 8.25 -13.48
C GLN A 10 2.07 7.56 -12.74
N GLN A 11 2.38 6.75 -11.72
CA GLN A 11 1.41 5.98 -10.93
C GLN A 11 1.17 6.59 -9.53
N ALA A 12 1.96 7.59 -9.14
CA ALA A 12 1.92 8.20 -7.82
C ALA A 12 0.86 9.30 -7.75
N ARG A 13 0.17 9.36 -6.61
CA ARG A 13 -0.70 10.49 -6.24
C ARG A 13 0.15 11.61 -5.64
N ASP A 14 -0.19 12.87 -5.93
CA ASP A 14 0.46 14.01 -5.28
C ASP A 14 -0.23 14.30 -3.95
N LEU A 15 0.33 13.82 -2.84
CA LEU A 15 -0.28 13.93 -1.50
C LEU A 15 0.15 15.20 -0.74
N ARG A 16 0.83 16.14 -1.41
CA ARG A 16 1.23 17.42 -0.83
C ARG A 16 0.08 18.41 -0.88
N ASP A 17 0.07 19.33 0.09
CA ASP A 17 -0.79 20.52 0.08
C ASP A 17 -2.28 20.22 -0.17
N ASP A 18 -2.79 19.11 0.40
CA ASP A 18 -4.18 18.64 0.24
C ASP A 18 -4.66 18.41 -1.22
N LYS A 19 -3.74 18.26 -2.18
CA LYS A 19 -4.09 18.01 -3.59
C LYS A 19 -4.83 16.69 -3.78
N GLU A 20 -4.31 15.64 -3.16
CA GLU A 20 -4.92 14.32 -3.13
C GLU A 20 -4.77 13.69 -1.75
N ALA A 21 -5.66 12.75 -1.45
CA ALA A 21 -5.50 11.84 -0.32
C ALA A 21 -5.17 10.43 -0.83
N PRO A 22 -4.36 9.64 -0.09
CA PRO A 22 -4.22 8.23 -0.42
C PRO A 22 -5.56 7.53 -0.23
N ARG A 23 -5.77 6.44 -0.96
CA ARG A 23 -7.03 5.68 -0.98
C ARG A 23 -7.58 5.38 0.42
N ARG A 24 -8.90 5.26 0.49
CA ARG A 24 -9.60 5.04 1.76
C ARG A 24 -9.19 3.70 2.37
N PRO A 25 -9.18 3.56 3.71
CA PRO A 25 -8.83 2.30 4.38
C PRO A 25 -9.55 1.05 3.85
N ARG A 26 -10.81 1.18 3.45
CA ARG A 26 -11.65 0.09 2.90
C ARG A 26 -11.35 -0.30 1.45
N GLU A 27 -10.65 0.53 0.68
CA GLU A 27 -10.28 0.20 -0.70
C GLU A 27 -9.21 -0.88 -0.67
N LYS A 28 -9.50 -2.00 -1.33
CA LYS A 28 -8.66 -3.21 -1.24
C LYS A 28 -7.64 -3.26 -2.38
N LEU A 29 -6.48 -3.82 -2.09
CA LEU A 29 -5.50 -4.28 -3.09
C LEU A 29 -5.09 -5.70 -2.73
N ALA A 30 -5.02 -6.61 -3.71
CA ALA A 30 -4.81 -8.05 -3.50
C ALA A 30 -5.76 -8.68 -2.45
N GLY A 31 -6.97 -8.13 -2.31
CA GLY A 31 -7.95 -8.60 -1.32
C GLY A 31 -7.76 -8.05 0.10
N TYR A 32 -6.75 -7.21 0.37
CA TYR A 32 -6.50 -6.61 1.69
C TYR A 32 -6.91 -5.14 1.73
N ALA A 33 -7.71 -4.76 2.73
CA ALA A 33 -7.87 -3.38 3.19
C ALA A 33 -6.50 -2.78 3.58
N LEU A 34 -6.39 -1.45 3.63
CA LEU A 34 -5.16 -0.69 3.88
C LEU A 34 -4.02 -0.87 2.85
N ALA A 35 -3.95 -1.96 2.10
CA ALA A 35 -2.88 -2.24 1.14
C ALA A 35 -2.82 -1.20 0.01
N ALA A 36 -3.96 -0.83 -0.55
CA ALA A 36 -4.08 0.24 -1.55
C ALA A 36 -3.57 1.58 -1.02
N ARG A 37 -3.92 1.91 0.23
CA ARG A 37 -3.47 3.13 0.93
C ARG A 37 -1.97 3.12 1.17
N ALA A 38 -1.41 1.99 1.60
CA ALA A 38 0.02 1.82 1.82
C ALA A 38 0.80 1.94 0.50
N LEU A 39 0.27 1.41 -0.60
CA LEU A 39 0.84 1.56 -1.94
C LEU A 39 0.91 3.03 -2.36
N ASP A 40 -0.18 3.78 -2.22
CA ASP A 40 -0.21 5.20 -2.59
C ASP A 40 0.84 6.00 -1.82
N LYS A 41 0.94 5.78 -0.50
CA LYS A 41 1.91 6.44 0.37
C LYS A 41 3.35 6.05 0.03
N CYS A 42 3.57 4.78 -0.30
CA CYS A 42 4.90 4.29 -0.70
C CYS A 42 5.34 4.94 -2.02
N ARG A 43 4.47 4.97 -3.04
CA ARG A 43 4.76 5.65 -4.32
C ARG A 43 5.01 7.13 -4.12
N ALA A 44 4.16 7.82 -3.36
CA ALA A 44 4.33 9.23 -3.05
C ALA A 44 5.66 9.51 -2.34
N THR A 45 6.03 8.67 -1.37
CA THR A 45 7.32 8.78 -0.66
C THR A 45 8.52 8.57 -1.59
N LEU A 46 8.44 7.62 -2.52
CA LEU A 46 9.51 7.33 -3.49
C LEU A 46 9.80 8.52 -4.41
N VAL A 47 8.81 9.35 -4.70
CA VAL A 47 8.94 10.50 -5.63
C VAL A 47 8.90 11.87 -4.92
N GLY A 48 8.89 11.90 -3.59
CA GLY A 48 8.89 13.14 -2.80
C GLY A 48 7.56 13.88 -2.75
N TRP A 49 6.44 13.17 -2.94
CA TRP A 49 5.06 13.69 -2.98
C TRP A 49 4.22 13.31 -1.77
N GLN A 50 4.84 12.83 -0.70
CA GLN A 50 4.12 12.26 0.45
C GLN A 50 3.38 13.29 1.30
N GLY A 51 3.78 14.58 1.27
CA GLY A 51 3.24 15.61 2.16
C GLY A 51 3.35 15.18 3.62
N GLU A 52 2.24 15.28 4.35
CA GLU A 52 2.12 14.87 5.76
C GLU A 52 1.94 13.35 5.94
N TYR A 53 1.76 12.59 4.84
CA TYR A 53 1.55 11.14 4.93
C TYR A 53 2.86 10.38 5.01
N LEU A 54 3.14 9.78 6.17
CA LEU A 54 4.33 8.94 6.34
C LEU A 54 4.10 7.51 5.84
N SER A 55 4.85 7.05 4.84
CA SER A 55 4.89 5.62 4.48
C SER A 55 5.48 4.79 5.61
N ASN A 56 5.04 3.52 5.72
CA ASN A 56 5.42 2.61 6.80
C ASN A 56 4.97 3.05 8.20
N CYS A 57 3.91 3.86 8.29
CA CYS A 57 3.42 4.33 9.59
C CYS A 57 2.70 3.20 10.37
N PRO A 58 2.31 3.43 11.64
CA PRO A 58 1.64 2.41 12.46
C PRO A 58 0.39 1.79 11.81
N LEU A 59 -0.32 2.51 10.93
CA LEU A 59 -1.48 1.98 10.20
C LEU A 59 -1.08 1.02 9.09
N ASP A 60 -0.10 1.38 8.26
CA ASP A 60 0.41 0.50 7.19
C ASP A 60 1.00 -0.78 7.78
N GLN A 61 1.69 -0.64 8.92
CA GLN A 61 2.27 -1.73 9.69
C GLN A 61 1.23 -2.75 10.19
N ARG A 62 -0.05 -2.36 10.37
CA ARG A 62 -1.11 -3.33 10.70
C ARG A 62 -1.34 -4.33 9.56
N TRP A 63 -1.35 -3.82 8.33
CA TRP A 63 -1.48 -4.66 7.14
C TRP A 63 -0.22 -5.48 6.88
N LEU A 64 0.95 -4.85 6.88
CA LEU A 64 2.23 -5.54 6.64
C LEU A 64 2.44 -6.71 7.62
N LYS A 65 2.13 -6.52 8.91
CA LYS A 65 2.21 -7.59 9.92
C LYS A 65 1.19 -8.69 9.70
N PHE A 66 -0.05 -8.36 9.32
CA PHE A 66 -1.07 -9.37 9.05
C PHE A 66 -0.76 -10.20 7.81
N ALA A 67 -0.27 -9.55 6.75
CA ALA A 67 0.16 -10.19 5.52
C ALA A 67 1.54 -10.88 5.64
N GLU A 68 2.28 -10.60 6.72
CA GLU A 68 3.67 -11.03 6.94
C GLU A 68 4.61 -10.60 5.79
N ILE A 69 4.44 -9.35 5.34
CA ILE A 69 5.27 -8.74 4.29
C ILE A 69 6.27 -7.78 4.94
N ASP A 70 7.54 -7.90 4.57
CA ASP A 70 8.55 -6.92 4.94
C ASP A 70 8.36 -5.62 4.14
N TYR A 71 8.47 -4.48 4.83
CA TYR A 71 8.27 -3.18 4.19
C TYR A 71 9.35 -2.85 3.16
N GLN A 72 10.61 -3.24 3.40
CA GLN A 72 11.69 -2.94 2.47
C GLN A 72 11.54 -3.75 1.18
N GLU A 73 11.11 -5.01 1.27
CA GLU A 73 10.78 -5.83 0.10
C GLU A 73 9.61 -5.23 -0.70
N PHE A 74 8.53 -4.85 -0.02
CA PHE A 74 7.40 -4.18 -0.64
C PHE A 74 7.81 -2.88 -1.32
N ARG A 75 8.55 -2.01 -0.61
CA ARG A 75 9.05 -0.74 -1.14
C ARG A 75 9.96 -0.95 -2.35
N ALA A 76 10.87 -1.92 -2.30
CA ALA A 76 11.77 -2.24 -3.39
C ALA A 76 11.01 -2.70 -4.64
N PHE A 77 9.94 -3.48 -4.47
CA PHE A 77 9.08 -3.88 -5.59
C PHE A 77 8.30 -2.69 -6.16
N VAL A 78 7.71 -1.84 -5.31
CA VAL A 78 7.00 -0.63 -5.75
C VAL A 78 7.94 0.33 -6.50
N ALA A 79 9.20 0.44 -6.08
CA ALA A 79 10.22 1.28 -6.72
C ALA A 79 10.55 0.88 -8.17
N THR A 80 10.12 -0.30 -8.62
CA THR A 80 10.26 -0.73 -10.04
C THR A 80 9.28 -0.03 -10.98
N GLY A 81 8.33 0.75 -10.45
CA GLY A 81 7.26 1.38 -11.23
C GLY A 81 6.11 0.42 -11.54
N ALA A 82 5.99 -0.68 -10.79
CA ALA A 82 4.91 -1.64 -10.93
C ALA A 82 3.53 -0.99 -10.80
N THR A 83 2.62 -1.38 -11.70
CA THR A 83 1.20 -1.04 -11.69
C THR A 83 0.47 -1.65 -10.49
N ASP A 84 -0.77 -1.22 -10.24
CA ASP A 84 -1.58 -1.79 -9.16
C ASP A 84 -1.79 -3.30 -9.32
N ASP A 85 -2.02 -3.78 -10.54
CA ASP A 85 -2.21 -5.21 -10.81
C ASP A 85 -0.93 -6.02 -10.57
N GLU A 86 0.22 -5.49 -10.96
CA GLU A 86 1.52 -6.12 -10.70
C GLU A 86 1.84 -6.15 -9.20
N VAL A 87 1.58 -5.07 -8.48
CA VAL A 87 1.72 -5.03 -7.02
C VAL A 87 0.73 -5.99 -6.35
N ALA A 88 -0.50 -6.07 -6.84
CA ALA A 88 -1.49 -6.99 -6.30
C ALA A 88 -1.06 -8.46 -6.49
N ASN A 89 -0.53 -8.79 -7.67
CA ASN A 89 0.03 -10.11 -7.96
C ASN A 89 1.23 -10.42 -7.07
N TRP A 90 2.14 -9.45 -6.88
CA TRP A 90 3.30 -9.60 -6.00
C TRP A 90 2.87 -9.83 -4.54
N ILE A 91 1.93 -9.05 -4.02
CA ILE A 91 1.35 -9.27 -2.68
C ILE A 91 0.74 -10.67 -2.59
N GLY A 92 -0.01 -11.10 -3.60
CA GLY A 92 -0.60 -12.45 -3.63
C GLY A 92 0.44 -13.57 -3.55
N GLN A 93 1.66 -13.36 -4.04
CA GLN A 93 2.75 -14.32 -4.01
C GLN A 93 3.56 -14.30 -2.71
N HIS A 94 3.71 -13.13 -2.08
CA HIS A 94 4.58 -12.94 -0.91
C HIS A 94 3.82 -12.94 0.42
N ALA A 95 2.53 -12.61 0.42
CA ALA A 95 1.72 -12.64 1.62
C ALA A 95 1.55 -14.06 2.15
N ARG A 96 1.56 -14.22 3.48
CA ARG A 96 1.19 -15.46 4.15
C ARG A 96 -0.18 -15.91 3.70
N LYS A 97 -0.27 -17.17 3.22
CA LYS A 97 -1.56 -17.79 2.89
C LYS A 97 -2.39 -17.96 4.16
N ARG A 98 -3.59 -17.38 4.15
CA ARG A 98 -4.58 -17.44 5.23
C ARG A 98 -5.94 -17.85 4.65
N PRO A 99 -6.84 -18.46 5.45
CA PRO A 99 -8.20 -18.73 5.02
C PRO A 99 -8.93 -17.43 4.62
N GLN A 100 -9.78 -17.52 3.60
CA GLN A 100 -10.52 -16.35 3.10
C GLN A 100 -11.39 -15.71 4.20
N SER A 101 -12.00 -16.51 5.07
CA SER A 101 -12.80 -16.03 6.21
C SER A 101 -11.99 -15.17 7.18
N GLU A 102 -10.71 -15.48 7.39
CA GLU A 102 -9.82 -14.70 8.25
C GLU A 102 -9.49 -13.35 7.60
N ILE A 103 -9.19 -13.35 6.29
CA ILE A 103 -8.94 -12.15 5.50
C ILE A 103 -10.19 -11.24 5.48
N ASP A 104 -11.37 -11.82 5.32
CA ASP A 104 -12.63 -11.07 5.32
C ASP A 104 -12.96 -10.46 6.68
N ALA A 105 -12.75 -11.20 7.77
CA ALA A 105 -12.90 -10.68 9.13
C ALA A 105 -11.91 -9.52 9.40
N TRP A 106 -10.66 -9.68 8.97
CA TRP A 106 -9.64 -8.63 9.08
C TRP A 106 -10.02 -7.38 8.27
N ASN A 107 -10.44 -7.58 7.02
CA ASN A 107 -10.87 -6.49 6.13
C ASN A 107 -12.05 -5.70 6.70
N LYS A 108 -13.04 -6.39 7.28
CA LYS A 108 -14.19 -5.74 7.91
C LYS A 108 -13.77 -4.87 9.09
N LYS A 109 -12.81 -5.35 9.90
CA LYS A 109 -12.28 -4.62 11.06
C LYS A 109 -11.43 -3.42 10.64
N GLU A 110 -10.37 -3.63 9.86
CA GLU A 110 -9.40 -2.58 9.54
C GLU A 110 -9.90 -1.61 8.47
N GLY A 111 -10.79 -2.04 7.57
CA GLY A 111 -11.41 -1.18 6.57
C GLY A 111 -12.41 -0.17 7.17
N ALA A 112 -12.89 -0.40 8.40
CA ALA A 112 -13.80 0.49 9.11
C ALA A 112 -13.08 1.62 9.88
N VAL A 113 -11.75 1.65 9.87
CA VAL A 113 -10.96 2.71 10.51
C VAL A 113 -11.34 4.06 9.88
N GLN A 114 -11.84 4.96 10.72
CA GLN A 114 -12.03 6.36 10.36
C GLN A 114 -10.74 7.12 10.62
N LEU A 115 -10.29 7.84 9.62
CA LEU A 115 -9.16 8.77 9.73
C LEU A 115 -9.79 10.16 9.79
N SER A 116 -9.54 10.87 10.88
CA SER A 116 -9.93 12.26 11.09
C SER A 116 -9.13 13.20 10.21
#